data_AF-A0A6L9QAM4-F1
#
_entry.id   AF-A0A6L9QAM4-F1
#
_cell.length_a   1.000
_cell.length_b   1.000
_cell.length_c   1.000
_cell.angle_alpha   90.00
_cell.angle_beta   90.00
_cell.angle_gamma   90.00
#
_symmetry.space_group_name_H-M   'P 1'
#
loop_
_entity.id
_entity.type
_entity.pdbx_description
1 polymer ?
#
loop_
_entity_poly.entity_id
_entity_poly.type
_entity_poly.pdbx_seq_one_letter_code
_entity_poly.pdbx_strand_id
1 'polypeptide(L)'
;PTAIAATPPPPWTAAVERLRAGLADAPFVPPSPERLDELGLTGDLLTAAERAGAVLRVPEDEGDIILAPGADQEALRVLNGLPQPFTPGQAADALSTDRRVAVALLRHLDRLGHTERRPAGR
;
A
#
# COMPACT_ATOMS: atom_id res chain seq x y z
N PRO A 1 33.61 8.75 20.94
CA PRO A 1 32.54 8.80 19.91
C PRO A 1 32.43 7.46 19.18
N THR A 2 31.48 6.62 19.61
CA THR A 2 31.18 5.35 18.94
C THR A 2 30.39 5.66 17.68
N ALA A 3 31.04 5.53 16.51
CA ALA A 3 30.33 5.54 15.24
C ALA A 3 29.39 4.33 15.24
N ILE A 4 28.09 4.57 15.35
CA ILE A 4 27.08 3.59 14.97
C ILE A 4 27.39 3.22 13.51
N ALA A 5 27.90 2.01 13.30
CA ALA A 5 28.01 1.44 11.97
C ALA A 5 26.59 1.43 11.41
N ALA A 6 26.29 2.36 10.51
CA ALA A 6 25.01 2.40 9.83
C ALA A 6 24.84 1.04 9.15
N THR A 7 23.88 0.25 9.62
CA THR A 7 23.49 -1.00 8.96
C THR A 7 23.27 -0.65 7.49
N PRO A 8 23.93 -1.36 6.54
CA PRO A 8 23.76 -1.04 5.14
C PRO A 8 22.26 -1.11 4.81
N PRO A 9 21.75 -0.12 4.05
CA PRO A 9 20.34 -0.10 3.70
C PRO A 9 20.00 -1.42 2.99
N PRO A 10 18.81 -1.99 3.27
CA PRO A 10 18.35 -3.18 2.59
C PRO A 10 18.45 -3.03 1.06
N PRO A 11 18.67 -4.14 0.33
CA PRO A 11 18.86 -4.09 -1.13
C PRO A 11 17.66 -3.50 -1.88
N TRP A 12 16.46 -3.51 -1.28
CA TRP A 12 15.24 -2.93 -1.84
C TRP A 12 15.09 -1.42 -1.59
N THR A 13 15.93 -0.77 -0.76
CA THR A 13 15.72 0.64 -0.38
C THR A 13 15.72 1.58 -1.58
N ALA A 14 16.70 1.48 -2.47
CA ALA A 14 16.78 2.33 -3.65
C ALA A 14 15.62 2.08 -4.65
N ALA A 15 15.12 0.84 -4.70
CA ALA A 15 13.98 0.48 -5.54
C ALA A 15 12.68 1.06 -4.98
N VAL A 16 12.48 0.97 -3.66
CA VAL A 16 11.33 1.56 -2.96
C VAL A 16 11.34 3.07 -3.05
N GLU A 17 12.49 3.73 -2.92
CA GLU A 17 12.57 5.19 -3.08
C GLU A 17 12.15 5.65 -4.48
N ARG A 18 12.60 4.95 -5.53
CA ARG A 18 12.17 5.22 -6.90
C ARG A 18 10.68 4.95 -7.11
N LEU A 19 10.17 3.85 -6.54
CA LEU A 19 8.75 3.54 -6.56
C LEU A 19 7.95 4.67 -5.90
N ARG A 20 8.35 5.10 -4.70
CA ARG A 20 7.71 6.19 -3.96
C ARG A 20 7.76 7.51 -4.71
N ALA A 21 8.88 7.83 -5.35
CA ALA A 21 9.00 9.02 -6.17
C ALA A 21 8.05 8.99 -7.38
N GLY A 22 7.91 7.83 -8.03
CA GLY A 22 6.95 7.64 -9.15
C GLY A 22 5.49 7.64 -8.71
N LEU A 23 5.21 7.21 -7.47
CA LEU A 23 3.88 7.22 -6.86
C LEU A 23 3.58 8.53 -6.10
N ALA A 24 4.49 9.50 -6.08
CA ALA A 24 4.30 10.74 -5.32
C ALA A 24 3.10 11.54 -5.83
N ASP A 25 2.87 11.55 -7.15
CA ASP A 25 1.73 12.23 -7.78
C ASP A 25 0.43 11.40 -7.67
N ALA A 26 0.56 10.07 -7.59
CA ALA A 26 -0.57 9.15 -7.61
C ALA A 26 -0.34 7.95 -6.66
N PRO A 27 -0.45 8.15 -5.33
CA PRO A 27 -0.08 7.14 -4.33
C PRO A 27 -0.97 5.89 -4.35
N PHE A 28 -2.17 6.01 -4.94
CA PHE A 28 -3.18 4.96 -5.04
C PHE A 28 -3.25 4.32 -6.42
N VAL A 29 -2.39 4.72 -7.37
CA VAL A 29 -2.32 4.10 -8.70
C VAL A 29 -1.20 3.08 -8.67
N PRO A 30 -1.50 1.77 -8.69
CA PRO A 30 -0.45 0.76 -8.61
C PRO A 30 0.51 0.83 -9.81
N PRO A 31 1.81 0.62 -9.60
CA PRO A 31 2.75 0.48 -10.69
C PRO A 31 2.44 -0.81 -11.46
N SER A 32 2.64 -0.78 -12.78
CA SER A 32 2.58 -1.98 -13.61
C SER A 32 3.63 -3.02 -13.17
N PRO A 33 3.38 -4.31 -13.38
CA PRO A 33 4.35 -5.36 -13.06
C PRO A 33 5.69 -5.16 -13.79
N GLU A 34 5.70 -4.66 -15.02
CA GLU A 34 6.96 -4.36 -15.72
C GLU A 34 7.78 -3.29 -14.99
N ARG A 35 7.12 -2.28 -14.42
CA ARG A 35 7.79 -1.23 -13.65
C ARG A 35 8.39 -1.76 -12.35
N LEU A 36 7.74 -2.72 -11.70
CA LEU A 36 8.31 -3.38 -10.52
C LEU A 36 9.53 -4.23 -10.92
N ASP A 37 9.48 -4.89 -12.07
CA ASP A 37 10.59 -5.67 -12.62
C ASP A 37 11.80 -4.79 -12.98
N GLU A 38 11.56 -3.64 -13.64
CA GLU A 38 12.58 -2.62 -13.92
C GLU A 38 13.25 -2.09 -12.64
N LEU A 39 12.50 -1.98 -11.55
CA LEU A 39 13.01 -1.56 -10.24
C LEU A 39 13.69 -2.71 -9.47
N GLY A 40 13.57 -3.96 -9.95
CA GLY A 40 14.03 -5.16 -9.24
C GLY A 40 13.23 -5.47 -7.97
N LEU A 41 12.03 -4.88 -7.82
CA LEU A 41 11.12 -5.09 -6.69
C LEU A 41 10.22 -6.31 -6.95
N THR A 42 10.84 -7.48 -7.13
CA THR A 42 10.13 -8.72 -7.46
C THR A 42 10.52 -9.88 -6.53
N GLY A 43 9.61 -10.84 -6.36
CA GLY A 43 9.83 -12.06 -5.57
C GLY A 43 10.21 -11.81 -4.10
N ASP A 44 11.40 -12.28 -3.71
CA ASP A 44 11.91 -12.19 -2.34
C ASP A 44 12.20 -10.75 -1.91
N LEU A 45 12.64 -9.89 -2.83
CA LEU A 45 12.92 -8.48 -2.55
C LEU A 45 11.63 -7.72 -2.20
N LEU A 46 10.55 -7.98 -2.95
CA LEU A 46 9.24 -7.42 -2.66
C LEU A 46 8.72 -7.92 -1.31
N THR A 47 8.85 -9.22 -1.04
CA THR A 47 8.45 -9.81 0.25
C THR A 47 9.25 -9.23 1.42
N ALA A 48 10.54 -8.98 1.23
CA ALA A 48 11.39 -8.35 2.25
C ALA A 48 11.01 -6.89 2.48
N ALA A 49 10.67 -6.14 1.42
CA ALA A 49 10.19 -4.77 1.52
C ALA A 49 8.81 -4.71 2.22
N GLU A 50 7.89 -5.63 1.89
CA GLU A 50 6.58 -5.77 2.54
C GLU A 50 6.75 -6.03 4.03
N ARG A 51 7.58 -7.01 4.41
CA ARG A 51 7.86 -7.36 5.82
C ARG A 51 8.50 -6.21 6.60
N ALA A 52 9.24 -5.35 5.92
CA ALA A 52 9.83 -4.16 6.51
C ALA A 52 8.84 -2.97 6.60
N GLY A 53 7.62 -3.11 6.07
CA GLY A 53 6.65 -2.02 5.98
C GLY A 53 7.03 -0.93 4.98
N ALA A 54 7.93 -1.24 4.04
CA ALA A 54 8.44 -0.29 3.05
C ALA A 54 7.58 -0.24 1.78
N VAL A 55 6.71 -1.23 1.57
CA VAL A 55 5.67 -1.26 0.54
C VAL A 55 4.40 -1.83 1.15
N LEU A 56 3.26 -1.45 0.60
CA LEU A 56 1.97 -2.04 0.95
C LEU A 56 1.56 -3.03 -0.14
N ARG A 57 1.20 -4.24 0.25
CA ARG A 57 0.69 -5.27 -0.65
C ARG A 57 -0.78 -5.53 -0.36
N VAL A 58 -1.62 -5.25 -1.36
CA VAL A 58 -3.07 -5.39 -1.31
C VAL A 58 -3.45 -6.61 -2.15
N PRO A 59 -3.86 -7.72 -1.53
CA PRO A 59 -4.22 -8.92 -2.27
C PRO A 59 -5.56 -8.77 -2.97
N GLU A 60 -5.59 -9.18 -4.24
CA GLU A 60 -6.70 -9.11 -5.19
C GLU A 60 -6.84 -10.45 -5.94
N ASP A 61 -8.03 -10.71 -6.46
CA ASP A 61 -8.34 -11.97 -7.15
C ASP A 61 -7.53 -12.17 -8.45
N GLU A 62 -7.21 -11.06 -9.13
CA GLU A 62 -6.50 -11.06 -10.43
C GLU A 62 -5.01 -10.70 -10.30
N GLY A 63 -4.47 -10.59 -9.07
CA GLY A 63 -3.05 -10.32 -8.81
C GLY A 63 -2.81 -9.20 -7.81
N ASP A 64 -1.77 -9.36 -6.99
CA ASP A 64 -1.46 -8.45 -5.88
C ASP A 64 -1.16 -7.02 -6.34
N ILE A 65 -1.84 -6.05 -5.73
CA ILE A 65 -1.63 -4.62 -5.94
C ILE A 65 -0.55 -4.13 -4.99
N ILE A 66 0.51 -3.51 -5.53
CA ILE A 66 1.59 -2.94 -4.74
C ILE A 66 1.42 -1.42 -4.66
N LEU A 67 1.42 -0.85 -3.46
CA LEU A 67 1.27 0.59 -3.22
C LEU A 67 2.42 1.12 -2.38
N ALA A 68 2.52 2.45 -2.32
CA ALA A 68 3.45 3.15 -1.45
C ALA A 68 3.20 2.78 0.04
N PRO A 69 4.24 2.78 0.89
CA PRO A 69 4.05 2.54 2.31
C PRO A 69 3.17 3.64 2.92
N GLY A 70 2.22 3.25 3.77
CA GLY A 70 1.26 4.17 4.38
C GLY A 70 0.08 4.55 3.49
N ALA A 71 -0.05 3.97 2.29
CA ALA A 71 -1.20 4.20 1.41
C ALA A 71 -2.51 3.73 2.06
N ASP A 72 -2.48 2.72 2.91
CA ASP A 72 -3.60 2.29 3.75
C ASP A 72 -4.06 3.41 4.71
N GLN A 73 -3.12 4.03 5.45
CA GLN A 73 -3.44 5.12 6.37
C GLN A 73 -3.87 6.40 5.66
N GLU A 74 -3.25 6.72 4.52
CA GLU A 74 -3.66 7.85 3.68
C GLU A 74 -5.07 7.62 3.14
N ALA A 75 -5.37 6.43 2.64
CA ALA A 75 -6.70 6.10 2.17
C ALA A 75 -7.73 6.19 3.29
N LEU A 76 -7.45 5.68 4.49
CA LEU A 76 -8.33 5.86 5.64
C LEU A 76 -8.57 7.34 5.95
N ARG A 77 -7.54 8.19 5.87
CA ARG A 77 -7.70 9.64 6.08
C ARG A 77 -8.61 10.28 5.03
N VAL A 78 -8.41 9.96 3.75
CA VAL A 78 -9.25 10.46 2.65
C VAL A 78 -10.69 9.96 2.80
N LEU A 79 -10.89 8.66 3.03
CA LEU A 79 -12.21 8.04 3.15
C LEU A 79 -12.98 8.51 4.39
N ASN A 80 -12.30 8.77 5.51
CA ASN A 80 -12.93 9.36 6.71
C ASN A 80 -13.38 10.81 6.49
N GLY A 81 -12.79 11.52 5.51
CA GLY A 81 -13.23 12.85 5.12
C GLY A 81 -14.49 12.85 4.22
N LEU A 82 -14.90 11.68 3.70
CA LEU A 82 -16.07 11.58 2.83
C LEU A 82 -17.37 11.53 3.64
N PRO A 83 -18.46 12.17 3.15
CA PRO A 83 -19.77 12.05 3.75
C PRO A 83 -20.26 10.60 3.67
N GLN A 84 -20.61 10.02 4.82
CA GLN A 84 -21.06 8.63 4.91
C GLN A 84 -22.58 8.52 4.81
N PRO A 85 -23.11 7.47 4.15
CA PRO A 85 -22.38 6.40 3.46
C PRO A 85 -21.83 6.85 2.09
N PHE A 86 -20.62 6.39 1.74
CA PHE A 86 -20.06 6.58 0.40
C PHE A 86 -20.14 5.28 -0.42
N THR A 87 -20.17 5.44 -1.74
CA THR A 87 -20.12 4.33 -2.69
C THR A 87 -18.68 4.01 -3.10
N PRO A 88 -18.40 2.79 -3.60
CA PRO A 88 -17.07 2.47 -4.12
C PRO A 88 -16.59 3.38 -5.27
N GLY A 89 -17.51 3.97 -6.04
CA GLY A 89 -17.18 4.98 -7.06
C GLY A 89 -16.66 6.27 -6.43
N GLN A 90 -17.34 6.78 -5.39
CA GLN A 90 -16.88 7.97 -4.65
C GLN A 90 -15.54 7.73 -3.95
N ALA A 91 -15.29 6.52 -3.45
CA ALA A 91 -13.99 6.15 -2.91
C ALA A 91 -12.90 6.18 -4.00
N ALA A 92 -13.19 5.65 -5.18
CA ALA A 92 -12.27 5.67 -6.32
C ALA A 92 -11.94 7.10 -6.77
N ASP A 93 -12.96 7.95 -6.91
CA ASP A 93 -12.80 9.37 -7.26
C ASP A 93 -11.96 10.11 -6.21
N ALA A 94 -12.26 9.91 -4.92
CA ALA A 94 -11.55 10.56 -3.82
C ALA A 94 -10.08 10.11 -3.73
N LEU A 95 -9.81 8.84 -4.01
CA LEU A 95 -8.47 8.26 -4.03
C LEU A 95 -7.77 8.47 -5.39
N SER A 96 -8.41 9.14 -6.36
CA SER A 96 -7.87 9.32 -7.72
C SER A 96 -7.34 8.01 -8.34
N THR A 97 -8.09 6.93 -8.17
CA THR A 97 -7.74 5.59 -8.63
C THR A 97 -8.95 4.91 -9.28
N ASP A 98 -8.76 3.75 -9.87
CA ASP A 98 -9.86 3.00 -10.48
C ASP A 98 -10.72 2.30 -9.43
N ARG A 99 -11.99 2.07 -9.79
CA ARG A 99 -12.96 1.39 -8.92
C ARG A 99 -12.47 0.03 -8.42
N ARG A 100 -11.74 -0.73 -9.25
CA ARG A 100 -11.16 -2.02 -8.84
C ARG A 100 -10.15 -1.84 -7.71
N VAL A 101 -9.22 -0.90 -7.85
CA VAL A 101 -8.20 -0.61 -6.84
C VAL A 101 -8.83 -0.06 -5.57
N ALA A 102 -9.81 0.83 -5.68
CA ALA A 102 -10.54 1.35 -4.53
C ALA A 102 -11.26 0.23 -3.77
N VAL A 103 -11.95 -0.68 -4.46
CA VAL A 103 -12.58 -1.85 -3.83
C VAL A 103 -11.54 -2.76 -3.18
N ALA A 104 -10.41 -3.02 -3.85
CA ALA A 104 -9.31 -3.81 -3.31
C ALA A 104 -8.79 -3.24 -1.98
N LEU A 105 -8.54 -1.93 -1.97
CA LEU A 105 -8.05 -1.21 -0.81
C LEU A 105 -9.09 -1.19 0.29
N LEU A 106 -10.37 -0.94 -0.02
CA LEU A 106 -11.47 -1.02 0.95
C LEU A 106 -11.53 -2.42 1.59
N ARG A 107 -11.45 -3.50 0.80
CA ARG A 107 -11.41 -4.88 1.35
C ARG A 107 -10.16 -5.13 2.19
N HIS A 108 -9.02 -4.56 1.81
CA HIS A 108 -7.78 -4.68 2.59
C HIS A 108 -7.90 -3.93 3.93
N LEU A 109 -8.37 -2.69 3.92
CA LEU A 109 -8.65 -1.90 5.11
C LEU A 109 -9.69 -2.57 6.01
N ASP A 110 -10.73 -3.13 5.41
CA ASP A 110 -11.76 -3.91 6.11
C ASP A 110 -11.15 -5.13 6.78
N ARG A 111 -10.26 -5.88 6.11
CA ARG A 111 -9.50 -6.99 6.75
C ARG A 111 -8.60 -6.53 7.88
N LEU A 112 -7.89 -5.40 7.71
CA LEU A 112 -7.05 -4.82 8.76
C LEU A 112 -7.88 -4.36 9.98
N GLY A 113 -9.04 -3.75 9.74
CA GLY A 113 -9.99 -3.36 10.77
C GLY A 113 -10.77 -4.54 11.38
N HIS A 114 -10.99 -5.61 10.62
CA HIS A 114 -11.58 -6.86 11.09
C HIS A 114 -10.61 -7.68 11.94
N THR A 115 -9.31 -7.40 11.89
CA THR A 115 -8.33 -7.94 12.84
C THR A 115 -8.28 -7.22 14.18
N GLU A 116 -8.96 -6.09 14.35
CA GLU A 116 -9.45 -5.70 15.68
C GLU A 116 -10.63 -6.60 16.02
N ARG A 117 -10.25 -7.79 16.51
CA ARG A 117 -11.12 -8.74 17.18
C ARG A 117 -11.83 -7.99 18.31
N ARG A 118 -13.01 -7.42 18.04
CA ARG A 118 -14.00 -7.20 19.10
C ARG A 118 -14.05 -8.54 19.84
N PRO A 119 -13.79 -8.60 21.17
CA PRO A 119 -14.09 -9.82 21.89
C PRO A 119 -15.57 -10.09 21.65
N ALA A 120 -15.83 -11.16 20.92
CA ALA A 120 -17.16 -11.74 20.83
C ALA A 120 -17.52 -12.18 22.25
N GLY A 121 -18.57 -11.60 22.83
CA GLY A 121 -19.13 -12.14 24.06
C GLY A 121 -19.89 -11.12 24.88
N ARG A 122 -21.18 -11.03 24.56
CA ARG A 122 -22.34 -10.85 25.45
C ARG A 122 -22.18 -10.04 26.75
#